data_AF-F8PEP4-F1
#
_entry.id   AF-F8PEP4-F1
#
_cell.length_a   1.000
_cell.length_b   1.000
_cell.length_c   1.000
_cell.angle_alpha   90.00
_cell.angle_beta   90.00
_cell.angle_gamma   90.00
#
_symmetry.space_group_name_H-M   'P 1'
#
loop_
_entity.id
_entity.type
_entity.pdbx_description
1 polymer ?
#
loop_
_entity_poly.entity_id
_entity_poly.type
_entity_poly.pdbx_seq_one_letter_code
_entity_poly.pdbx_strand_id
1 'polypeptide(L)'
;MAQYEWEAHVVEYVDFVSSATSVHPNSKSGSVPPNLKSSIPFYGPQFTPPTFLQLEKRKHLPNVKPGTAYMKEITIVHPFYFDGLDQCPRCQSLDVKWGGWTSTGHRDIHGIQREEYALGVQLQCKACKENNKQRGDPKSGEDMYCFATTSHLFWEKWEFWKIPR
;
A
#
# COMPACT_ATOMS: atom_id res chain seq x y z
N MET A 1 17.89 10.52 -0.60
CA MET A 1 17.82 10.28 0.86
C MET A 1 16.52 10.82 1.47
N ALA A 2 16.20 12.12 1.32
CA ALA A 2 14.97 12.70 1.88
C ALA A 2 13.66 11.97 1.44
N GLN A 3 13.60 11.54 0.17
CA GLN A 3 12.46 10.78 -0.35
C GLN A 3 12.25 9.43 0.38
N TYR A 4 13.32 8.65 0.59
CA TYR A 4 13.23 7.36 1.29
C TYR A 4 12.90 7.51 2.77
N GLU A 5 13.39 8.59 3.40
CA GLU A 5 13.01 8.93 4.78
C GLU A 5 11.53 9.27 4.88
N TRP A 6 11.01 10.06 3.93
CA TRP A 6 9.59 10.34 3.82
C TRP A 6 8.75 9.07 3.60
N GLU A 7 9.17 8.19 2.69
CA GLU A 7 8.54 6.88 2.47
C GLU A 7 8.49 6.04 3.73
N ALA A 8 9.61 5.98 4.48
CA ALA A 8 9.67 5.24 5.73
C ALA A 8 8.66 5.76 6.77
N HIS A 9 8.53 7.09 6.91
CA HIS A 9 7.54 7.69 7.81
C HIS A 9 6.10 7.39 7.37
N VAL A 10 5.82 7.43 6.07
CA VAL A 10 4.49 7.08 5.54
C VAL A 10 4.17 5.61 5.83
N VAL A 11 5.11 4.70 5.53
CA VAL A 11 4.98 3.26 5.79
C VAL A 11 4.75 2.98 7.28
N GLU A 12 5.56 3.57 8.17
CA GLU A 12 5.42 3.41 9.61
C GLU A 12 4.05 3.90 10.12
N TYR A 13 3.58 5.04 9.60
CA TYR A 13 2.25 5.54 9.91
C TYR A 13 1.15 4.57 9.45
N VAL A 14 1.24 4.05 8.21
CA VAL A 14 0.24 3.11 7.67
C VAL A 14 0.23 1.81 8.47
N ASP A 15 1.39 1.26 8.80
CA ASP A 15 1.51 0.05 9.63
C ASP A 15 0.90 0.27 11.01
N PHE A 16 1.14 1.44 11.61
CA PHE A 16 0.56 1.82 12.89
C PHE A 16 -0.97 1.89 12.84
N VAL A 17 -1.56 2.64 11.89
CA VAL A 17 -3.02 2.77 11.82
C VAL A 17 -3.69 1.47 11.44
N SER A 18 -3.13 0.73 10.48
CA SER A 18 -3.62 -0.59 10.06
C SER A 18 -3.62 -1.56 11.23
N SER A 19 -2.53 -1.63 12.00
CA SER A 19 -2.44 -2.50 13.18
C SER A 19 -3.39 -2.04 14.29
N ALA A 20 -3.52 -0.72 14.50
CA ALA A 20 -4.39 -0.15 15.52
C ALA A 20 -5.88 -0.33 15.23
N THR A 21 -6.27 -0.58 13.97
CA THR A 21 -7.65 -0.85 13.55
C THR A 21 -7.89 -2.27 13.08
N SER A 22 -6.92 -3.18 13.24
CA SER A 22 -7.06 -4.59 12.87
C SER A 22 -7.38 -5.46 14.07
N VAL A 23 -8.07 -6.58 13.83
CA VAL A 23 -8.26 -7.61 14.85
C VAL A 23 -6.97 -8.39 15.01
N HIS A 24 -6.46 -8.48 16.25
CA HIS A 24 -5.27 -9.25 16.53
C HIS A 24 -5.47 -10.73 16.15
N PRO A 25 -4.49 -11.42 15.53
CA PRO A 25 -4.66 -12.81 15.06
C PRO A 25 -5.09 -13.81 16.15
N ASN A 26 -4.74 -13.54 17.41
CA ASN A 26 -5.11 -14.38 18.57
C ASN A 26 -6.44 -13.97 19.23
N SER A 27 -7.19 -13.02 18.67
CA SER A 27 -8.49 -12.61 19.21
C SER A 27 -9.56 -13.69 18.99
N LYS A 28 -10.60 -13.67 19.83
CA LYS A 28 -11.71 -14.61 19.73
C LYS A 28 -12.47 -14.41 18.42
N SER A 29 -13.00 -15.50 17.86
CA SER A 29 -13.90 -15.44 16.69
C SER A 29 -15.06 -14.47 16.95
N GLY A 30 -15.32 -13.58 15.99
CA GLY A 30 -16.34 -12.52 16.10
C GLY A 30 -15.88 -11.23 16.80
N SER A 31 -14.59 -11.10 17.11
CA SER A 31 -14.03 -9.84 17.62
C SER A 31 -14.14 -8.74 16.55
N VAL A 32 -14.70 -7.60 16.93
CA VAL A 32 -14.88 -6.44 16.05
C VAL A 32 -13.57 -5.64 16.02
N PRO A 33 -13.10 -5.18 14.84
CA PRO A 33 -11.94 -4.31 14.77
C PRO A 33 -12.16 -3.02 15.56
N PRO A 34 -11.18 -2.55 16.35
CA PRO A 34 -11.29 -1.27 17.04
C PRO A 34 -11.28 -0.10 16.06
N ASN A 35 -11.99 0.98 16.41
CA ASN A 35 -11.94 2.23 15.65
C ASN A 35 -10.65 3.01 15.93
N LEU A 36 -10.19 3.78 14.94
CA LEU A 36 -9.09 4.71 15.12
C LEU A 36 -9.45 5.79 16.15
N LYS A 37 -8.54 6.06 17.10
CA LYS A 37 -8.76 7.09 18.13
C LYS A 37 -8.83 8.46 17.49
N SER A 38 -9.75 9.32 17.97
CA SER A 38 -9.92 10.69 17.47
C SER A 38 -8.68 11.59 17.61
N SER A 39 -7.75 11.25 18.51
CA SER A 39 -6.48 11.96 18.68
C SER A 39 -5.46 11.65 17.59
N ILE A 40 -5.66 10.57 16.82
CA ILE A 40 -4.76 10.16 15.74
C ILE A 40 -5.33 10.72 14.44
N PRO A 41 -4.58 11.58 13.71
CA PRO A 41 -5.03 12.07 12.42
C PRO A 41 -5.15 10.92 11.42
N PHE A 42 -6.16 10.99 10.56
CA PHE A 42 -6.34 10.09 9.41
C PHE A 42 -5.72 10.75 8.17
N TYR A 43 -4.58 10.23 7.73
CA TYR A 43 -3.85 10.67 6.53
C TYR A 43 -3.94 9.59 5.44
N GLY A 44 -3.76 10.00 4.19
CA GLY A 44 -3.78 9.09 3.03
C GLY A 44 -5.15 9.03 2.33
N PRO A 45 -5.29 8.19 1.30
CA PRO A 45 -4.27 7.26 0.75
C PRO A 45 -3.11 7.97 0.02
N GLN A 46 -3.29 9.22 -0.40
CA GLN A 46 -2.25 10.04 -1.01
C GLN A 46 -1.55 10.90 0.06
N PHE A 47 -0.22 10.79 0.13
CA PHE A 47 0.62 11.47 1.11
C PHE A 47 1.45 12.56 0.42
N THR A 48 1.05 13.81 0.63
CA THR A 48 1.76 14.98 0.10
C THR A 48 2.88 15.39 1.06
N PRO A 49 4.13 15.50 0.58
CA PRO A 49 5.21 16.00 1.41
C PRO A 49 5.00 17.47 1.80
N PRO A 50 5.57 17.94 2.92
CA PRO A 50 5.46 19.34 3.32
C PRO A 50 5.96 20.29 2.24
N THR A 51 5.09 21.21 1.82
CA THR A 51 5.46 22.22 0.81
C THR A 51 6.33 23.32 1.42
N PHE A 52 7.08 24.03 0.59
CA PHE A 52 7.91 25.16 1.02
C PHE A 52 7.12 26.19 1.85
N LEU A 53 5.92 26.56 1.39
CA LEU A 53 5.05 27.48 2.10
C LEU A 53 4.67 26.97 3.49
N GLN A 54 4.40 25.67 3.64
CA GLN A 54 4.10 25.08 4.94
C GLN A 54 5.31 25.10 5.88
N LEU A 55 6.52 24.93 5.34
CA LEU A 55 7.76 25.00 6.13
C LEU A 55 8.05 26.44 6.59
N GLU A 56 7.88 27.43 5.72
CA GLU A 56 8.02 28.86 6.07
C GLU A 56 7.02 29.29 7.13
N LYS A 57 5.76 28.89 7.02
CA LYS A 57 4.72 29.29 7.99
C LYS A 57 4.87 28.60 9.35
N ARG A 58 5.55 27.45 9.42
CA ARG A 58 5.71 26.68 10.67
C ARG A 58 7.02 26.94 11.41
N LYS A 59 8.02 27.56 10.78
CA LYS A 59 9.34 27.79 11.37
C LYS A 59 9.79 29.24 11.19
N HIS A 60 10.31 29.84 12.25
CA HIS A 60 10.85 31.21 12.21
C HIS A 60 12.07 31.35 11.29
N LEU A 61 12.85 30.28 11.11
CA LEU A 61 14.00 30.20 10.19
C LEU A 61 14.04 28.81 9.54
N PRO A 62 13.34 28.59 8.42
CA PRO A 62 13.28 27.28 7.79
C PRO A 62 14.61 26.96 7.08
N ASN A 63 15.31 25.92 7.53
CA ASN A 63 16.43 25.34 6.80
C ASN A 63 15.90 24.47 5.66
N VAL A 64 15.51 25.11 4.55
CA VAL A 64 14.94 24.42 3.39
C VAL A 64 16.05 23.83 2.55
N LYS A 65 16.15 22.51 2.53
CA LYS A 65 17.02 21.79 1.61
C LYS A 65 16.28 21.63 0.28
N PRO A 66 16.88 21.96 -0.88
CA PRO A 66 16.20 21.79 -2.18
C PRO A 66 15.62 20.39 -2.39
N GLY A 67 16.31 19.34 -1.91
CA GLY A 67 15.83 17.96 -2.00
C GLY A 67 14.51 17.67 -1.27
N THR A 68 14.10 18.48 -0.29
CA THR A 68 12.78 18.33 0.36
C THR A 68 11.66 19.04 -0.42
N ALA A 69 12.00 19.99 -1.28
CA ALA A 69 11.03 20.73 -2.09
C ALA A 69 10.56 19.94 -3.33
N TYR A 70 11.37 18.97 -3.78
CA TYR A 70 11.09 18.11 -4.94
C TYR A 70 10.68 16.68 -4.54
N MET A 71 10.32 16.44 -3.28
CA MET A 71 9.77 15.14 -2.90
C MET A 71 8.46 14.92 -3.64
N LYS A 72 8.31 13.72 -4.19
CA LYS A 72 7.08 13.33 -4.89
C LYS A 72 6.03 12.89 -3.86
N GLU A 73 4.77 13.04 -4.25
CA GLU A 73 3.64 12.53 -3.49
C GLU A 73 3.65 10.99 -3.53
N ILE A 74 3.16 10.35 -2.47
CA ILE A 74 3.15 8.89 -2.36
C ILE A 74 1.71 8.41 -2.21
N THR A 75 1.26 7.61 -3.16
CA THR A 75 -0.04 6.92 -3.10
C THR A 75 0.15 5.52 -2.52
N ILE A 76 -0.54 5.24 -1.41
CA ILE A 76 -0.44 3.96 -0.70
C ILE A 76 -1.57 3.04 -1.13
N VAL A 77 -1.22 1.98 -1.84
CA VAL A 77 -2.14 0.90 -2.24
C VAL A 77 -2.15 -0.17 -1.15
N HIS A 78 -2.97 0.05 -0.12
CA HIS A 78 -3.08 -0.83 1.05
C HIS A 78 -4.57 -1.15 1.34
N PRO A 79 -4.91 -2.37 1.82
CA PRO A 79 -6.28 -2.76 2.23
C PRO A 79 -6.91 -1.90 3.32
N PHE A 80 -6.12 -1.03 3.96
CA PHE A 80 -6.61 -0.10 4.96
C PHE A 80 -7.33 1.10 4.33
N TYR A 81 -6.93 1.50 3.12
CA TYR A 81 -7.53 2.62 2.39
C TYR A 81 -8.50 2.18 1.31
N PHE A 82 -8.29 0.99 0.74
CA PHE A 82 -9.05 0.51 -0.40
C PHE A 82 -9.68 -0.84 -0.09
N ASP A 83 -11.01 -0.85 -0.05
CA ASP A 83 -11.81 -2.07 0.09
C ASP A 83 -11.71 -2.95 -1.16
N GLY A 84 -11.93 -4.26 -0.99
CA GLY A 84 -11.94 -5.23 -2.09
C GLY A 84 -10.56 -5.71 -2.56
N LEU A 85 -9.48 -5.23 -1.94
CA LEU A 85 -8.13 -5.75 -2.19
C LEU A 85 -7.90 -7.13 -1.55
N ASP A 86 -8.80 -7.59 -0.70
CA ASP A 86 -8.76 -8.83 0.08
C ASP A 86 -9.11 -10.10 -0.73
N GLN A 87 -9.16 -9.99 -2.06
CA GLN A 87 -9.45 -11.09 -2.97
C GLN A 87 -8.28 -11.36 -3.91
N CYS A 88 -8.06 -12.64 -4.23
CA CYS A 88 -7.08 -13.01 -5.24
C CYS A 88 -7.53 -12.51 -6.62
N PRO A 89 -6.72 -11.69 -7.33
CA PRO A 89 -7.11 -11.15 -8.64
C PRO A 89 -7.25 -12.23 -9.71
N ARG A 90 -6.69 -13.43 -9.49
CA ARG A 90 -6.70 -14.52 -10.47
C ARG A 90 -7.88 -15.48 -10.30
N CYS A 91 -8.11 -15.96 -9.07
CA CYS A 91 -9.11 -16.98 -8.76
C CYS A 91 -10.25 -16.49 -7.86
N GLN A 92 -10.23 -15.21 -7.44
CA GLN A 92 -11.24 -14.58 -6.59
C GLN A 92 -11.42 -15.24 -5.21
N SER A 93 -10.49 -16.11 -4.80
CA SER A 93 -10.46 -16.69 -3.46
C SER A 93 -10.21 -15.61 -2.41
N LEU A 94 -10.96 -15.70 -1.30
CA LEU A 94 -10.77 -14.89 -0.09
C LEU A 94 -9.68 -15.45 0.82
N ASP A 95 -9.21 -16.68 0.59
CA ASP A 95 -8.10 -17.26 1.36
C ASP A 95 -6.75 -16.70 0.90
N VAL A 96 -6.50 -15.45 1.31
CA VAL A 96 -5.31 -14.67 0.99
C VAL A 96 -4.56 -14.29 2.27
N LYS A 97 -3.24 -14.10 2.14
CA LYS A 97 -2.35 -13.64 3.21
C LYS A 97 -1.57 -12.44 2.72
N TRP A 98 -1.57 -11.36 3.50
CA TRP A 98 -0.72 -10.20 3.24
C TRP A 98 0.73 -10.49 3.68
N GLY A 99 1.68 -10.24 2.78
CA GLY A 99 3.10 -10.53 2.89
C GLY A 99 3.98 -9.35 3.27
N GLY A 100 3.40 -8.25 3.75
CA GLY A 100 4.09 -6.99 4.04
C GLY A 100 4.27 -6.10 2.80
N TRP A 101 5.09 -5.06 2.95
CA TRP A 101 5.41 -4.11 1.87
C TRP A 101 6.24 -4.76 0.76
N THR A 102 6.09 -4.26 -0.47
CA THR A 102 6.86 -4.76 -1.62
C THR A 102 8.35 -4.44 -1.48
N SER A 103 9.22 -5.44 -1.63
CA SER A 103 10.68 -5.31 -1.47
C SER A 103 11.37 -4.51 -2.58
N THR A 104 10.69 -4.26 -3.71
CA THR A 104 11.25 -3.50 -4.85
C THR A 104 11.23 -1.99 -4.65
N GLY A 105 10.69 -1.50 -3.53
CA GLY A 105 10.50 -0.07 -3.28
C GLY A 105 9.30 0.51 -4.04
N HIS A 106 9.27 1.85 -4.14
CA HIS A 106 8.21 2.58 -4.83
C HIS A 106 8.22 2.33 -6.34
N ARG A 107 7.06 2.53 -6.97
CA ARG A 107 6.90 2.58 -8.43
C ARG A 107 6.68 4.02 -8.86
N ASP A 108 7.40 4.45 -9.89
CA ASP A 108 7.13 5.72 -10.56
C ASP A 108 5.76 5.67 -11.26
N ILE A 109 4.93 6.68 -10.98
CA ILE A 109 3.67 6.93 -11.67
C ILE A 109 3.72 8.34 -12.25
N HIS A 110 3.46 8.43 -13.55
CA HIS A 110 3.34 9.70 -14.25
C HIS A 110 1.93 10.26 -14.02
N GLY A 111 1.80 11.17 -13.07
CA GLY A 111 0.58 11.94 -12.88
C GLY A 111 0.46 13.06 -13.92
N ILE A 112 -0.77 13.56 -14.12
CA ILE A 112 -1.05 14.61 -15.12
C ILE A 112 -0.44 15.95 -14.70
N GLN A 113 -0.47 16.26 -13.40
CA GLN A 113 0.01 17.54 -12.86
C GLN A 113 1.43 17.42 -12.27
N ARG A 114 1.74 16.27 -11.68
CA ARG A 114 2.99 16.02 -10.96
C ARG A 114 3.36 14.56 -11.08
N GLU A 115 4.65 14.29 -10.97
CA GLU A 115 5.16 12.94 -10.80
C GLU A 115 4.81 12.42 -9.40
N GLU A 116 4.40 11.15 -9.33
CA GLU A 116 3.96 10.51 -8.11
C GLU A 116 4.68 9.17 -7.93
N TYR A 117 4.71 8.70 -6.68
CA TYR A 117 5.15 7.36 -6.35
C TYR A 117 3.98 6.53 -5.85
N ALA A 118 3.97 5.24 -6.16
CA ALA A 118 3.11 4.29 -5.50
C ALA A 118 3.90 3.29 -4.68
N LEU A 119 3.41 3.05 -3.46
CA LEU A 119 3.86 1.99 -2.58
C LEU A 119 2.68 1.09 -2.25
N GLY A 120 2.95 -0.20 -2.12
CA GLY A 120 1.89 -1.15 -1.81
C GLY A 120 2.41 -2.39 -1.13
N VAL A 121 1.47 -3.26 -0.83
CA VAL A 121 1.72 -4.53 -0.15
C VAL A 121 1.63 -5.72 -1.10
N GLN A 122 2.21 -6.82 -0.66
CA GLN A 122 2.16 -8.10 -1.35
C GLN A 122 0.99 -8.95 -0.83
N LEU A 123 0.19 -9.51 -1.73
CA LEU A 123 -0.85 -10.49 -1.46
C LEU A 123 -0.36 -11.88 -1.85
N GLN A 124 -0.61 -12.89 -1.03
CA GLN A 124 -0.32 -14.29 -1.31
C GLN A 124 -1.62 -15.10 -1.28
N CYS A 125 -2.00 -15.73 -2.38
CA CYS A 125 -3.19 -16.57 -2.44
C CYS A 125 -2.86 -18.03 -2.09
N LYS A 126 -3.51 -18.59 -1.05
CA LYS A 126 -3.28 -19.98 -0.66
C LYS A 126 -3.86 -20.98 -1.66
N ALA A 127 -5.05 -20.71 -2.20
CA ALA A 127 -5.67 -21.55 -3.23
C ALA A 127 -4.80 -21.67 -4.49
N CYS A 128 -4.25 -20.55 -4.99
CA CYS A 128 -3.30 -20.59 -6.11
C CYS A 128 -2.02 -21.34 -5.75
N LYS A 129 -1.50 -21.16 -4.52
CA LYS A 129 -0.32 -21.88 -4.05
C LYS A 129 -0.52 -23.39 -4.02
N GLU A 130 -1.69 -23.86 -3.61
CA GLU A 130 -2.04 -25.29 -3.57
C GLU A 130 -2.24 -25.86 -4.98
N ASN A 131 -2.93 -25.15 -5.86
CA ASN A 131 -3.12 -25.56 -7.25
C ASN A 131 -1.78 -25.71 -8.00
N ASN A 132 -0.82 -24.83 -7.75
CA ASN A 132 0.50 -24.93 -8.38
C ASN A 132 1.30 -26.12 -7.86
N LYS A 133 1.17 -26.47 -6.57
CA LYS A 133 1.80 -27.69 -6.02
C LYS A 133 1.28 -28.96 -6.68
N GLN A 134 0.01 -28.98 -7.07
CA GLN A 134 -0.61 -30.14 -7.73
C GLN A 134 -0.20 -30.28 -9.21
N ARG A 135 0.18 -29.16 -9.87
CA ARG A 135 0.47 -29.14 -11.32
C ARG A 135 1.92 -29.48 -11.70
N GLY A 136 2.87 -29.42 -10.76
CA GLY A 136 4.29 -29.66 -11.05
C GLY A 136 4.94 -28.51 -11.85
N ASP A 137 6.28 -28.53 -11.90
CA ASP A 137 7.25 -27.50 -12.36
C ASP A 137 6.72 -26.27 -13.13
N PRO A 138 7.08 -25.03 -12.70
CA PRO A 138 6.41 -23.84 -13.18
C PRO A 138 6.81 -23.48 -14.61
N LYS A 139 5.90 -23.67 -15.55
CA LYS A 139 6.03 -23.19 -16.93
C LYS A 139 5.36 -21.82 -17.03
N SER A 140 6.19 -20.77 -16.98
CA SER A 140 5.91 -19.39 -17.40
C SER A 140 4.66 -18.71 -16.81
N GLY A 141 4.82 -17.73 -15.90
CA GLY A 141 3.83 -16.67 -15.56
C GLY A 141 2.47 -17.09 -14.96
N GLU A 142 2.00 -18.31 -15.26
CA GLU A 142 0.72 -18.90 -14.89
C GLU A 142 0.75 -19.54 -13.49
N ASP A 143 1.91 -19.56 -12.83
CA ASP A 143 2.09 -20.06 -11.46
C ASP A 143 2.36 -18.96 -10.42
N MET A 144 1.90 -17.74 -10.69
CA MET A 144 1.95 -16.68 -9.68
C MET A 144 0.84 -16.85 -8.64
N TYR A 145 1.25 -17.09 -7.40
CA TYR A 145 0.40 -17.02 -6.22
C TYR A 145 0.69 -15.80 -5.34
N CYS A 146 1.75 -15.05 -5.66
CA CYS A 146 2.14 -13.80 -5.02
C CYS A 146 1.88 -12.64 -5.98
N PHE A 147 1.18 -11.62 -5.51
CA PHE A 147 0.84 -10.44 -6.29
C PHE A 147 1.22 -9.18 -5.53
N ALA A 148 1.89 -8.23 -6.19
CA ALA A 148 2.11 -6.91 -5.63
C ALA A 148 0.96 -5.99 -6.08
N THR A 149 0.36 -5.26 -5.14
CA THR A 149 -0.72 -4.28 -5.42
C THR A 149 -0.28 -3.13 -6.33
N THR A 150 1.02 -2.92 -6.51
CA THR A 150 1.59 -1.95 -7.47
C THR A 150 1.96 -2.57 -8.83
N SER A 151 1.71 -3.86 -9.03
CA SER A 151 2.01 -4.57 -10.29
C SER A 151 0.78 -4.62 -11.21
N HIS A 152 1.00 -4.46 -12.51
CA HIS A 152 -0.04 -4.62 -13.53
C HIS A 152 -0.76 -5.97 -13.45
N LEU A 153 -0.06 -7.04 -13.06
CA LEU A 153 -0.62 -8.39 -12.91
C LEU A 153 -1.72 -8.48 -11.83
N PHE A 154 -1.69 -7.59 -10.83
CA PHE A 154 -2.74 -7.55 -9.82
C PHE A 154 -4.03 -6.94 -10.39
N TRP A 155 -3.90 -5.96 -11.28
CA TRP A 155 -5.02 -5.17 -11.82
C TRP A 155 -5.54 -5.66 -13.17
N GLU A 156 -4.85 -6.59 -13.84
CA GLU A 156 -5.16 -7.03 -15.21
C GLU A 156 -6.62 -7.47 -15.42
N LYS A 157 -7.22 -8.15 -14.43
CA LYS A 157 -8.61 -8.64 -14.50
C LYS A 157 -9.63 -7.72 -13.84
N TRP A 158 -9.21 -6.56 -13.37
CA TRP A 158 -10.10 -5.58 -12.78
C TRP A 158 -10.77 -4.78 -13.88
N GLU A 159 -12.09 -4.69 -13.80
CA GLU A 159 -12.84 -3.74 -14.62
C GLU A 159 -12.46 -2.32 -14.18
N PHE A 160 -12.33 -1.40 -15.14
CA PHE A 160 -11.91 -0.03 -14.85
C PHE A 160 -12.74 0.66 -13.75
N TRP A 161 -14.05 0.39 -13.70
CA TRP A 161 -14.95 0.95 -12.68
C TRP A 161 -14.84 0.28 -11.30
N LYS A 162 -14.19 -0.88 -11.21
CA LYS A 162 -13.90 -1.55 -9.93
C LYS A 162 -12.59 -1.06 -9.30
N ILE A 163 -11.75 -0.36 -10.05
CA ILE A 163 -10.49 0.16 -9.51
C ILE A 163 -10.82 1.24 -8.46
N PRO A 164 -10.40 1.06 -7.19
CA PRO A 164 -10.62 2.04 -6.14
C PRO A 164 -10.03 3.40 -6.50
N ARG A 165 -10.73 4.49 -6.16
CA ARG A 165 -10.31 5.88 -6.43
C ARG A 165 -9.96 6.62 -5.15
#